data_AF-E6UA22-F1
#
_entry.id   AF-E6UA22-F1
#
_cell.length_a   1.000
_cell.length_b   1.000
_cell.length_c   1.000
_cell.angle_alpha   90.00
_cell.angle_beta   90.00
_cell.angle_gamma   90.00
#
_symmetry.space_group_name_H-M   'P 1'
#
loop_
_entity.id
_entity.type
_entity.pdbx_description
1 polymer ?
#
loop_
_entity_poly.entity_id
_entity_poly.type
_entity_poly.pdbx_seq_one_letter_code
_entity_poly.pdbx_strand_id
1 'polypeptide(L)'
;MANKKSEKVPISRDCFLRIIHEKGYTVEELGEQPQIDRSGKTIQRSLSAGEMSPELLDRIGKFLNVDPTYLAGEYDRKFEEMKDSLPSPDLTHYLWTRTDRFPYSKHETENIDYKEYLLDTLLINNISKEQFFALEPQKKRSFQFDLGLALHNVIKQYFDVDSQGKNVEEFGMISEGLTMLMGDWIK
;
A
#
# COMPACT_ATOMS: atom_id res chain seq x y z
N MET A 1 14.00 25.98 -19.16
CA MET A 1 13.65 24.82 -18.32
C MET A 1 12.34 25.16 -17.62
N ALA A 2 11.23 24.57 -18.07
CA ALA A 2 9.92 24.88 -17.50
C ALA A 2 9.80 24.21 -16.12
N ASN A 3 9.59 25.01 -15.07
CA ASN A 3 9.15 24.50 -13.77
C ASN A 3 7.78 23.83 -13.98
N LYS A 4 7.76 22.51 -14.21
CA LYS A 4 6.55 21.72 -13.97
C LYS A 4 6.17 22.01 -12.53
N LYS A 5 4.99 22.60 -12.29
CA LYS A 5 4.38 22.59 -10.96
C LYS A 5 4.33 21.11 -10.57
N SER A 6 5.22 20.71 -9.68
CA SER A 6 5.18 19.39 -9.06
C SER A 6 3.82 19.30 -8.39
N GLU A 7 3.03 18.30 -8.79
CA GLU A 7 1.76 17.98 -8.16
C GLU A 7 2.02 17.81 -6.67
N LYS A 8 1.19 18.43 -5.83
CA LYS A 8 1.35 18.37 -4.38
C LYS A 8 0.14 17.67 -3.79
N VAL A 9 0.40 16.79 -2.84
CA VAL A 9 -0.65 16.08 -2.11
C VAL A 9 -0.88 16.76 -0.75
N PRO A 10 -2.15 16.89 -0.34
CA PRO A 10 -2.49 17.45 0.96
C PRO A 10 -2.01 16.52 2.08
N ILE A 11 -1.32 17.06 3.09
CA ILE A 11 -0.75 16.32 4.22
C ILE A 11 -1.31 16.83 5.55
N SER A 12 -1.68 15.90 6.44
CA SER A 12 -2.04 16.21 7.82
C SER A 12 -0.78 16.30 8.68
N ARG A 13 -0.50 17.49 9.22
CA ARG A 13 0.65 17.72 10.10
C ARG A 13 0.61 16.82 11.33
N ASP A 14 -0.54 16.75 12.00
CA ASP A 14 -0.68 16.03 13.25
C ASP A 14 -0.53 14.52 13.04
N CYS A 15 -1.11 14.00 11.96
CA CYS A 15 -0.97 12.60 11.58
C CYS A 15 0.50 12.25 11.26
N PHE A 16 1.16 13.08 10.46
CA PHE A 16 2.57 12.88 10.11
C PHE A 16 3.47 12.87 11.36
N LEU A 17 3.30 13.85 12.25
CA LEU A 17 4.08 13.94 13.49
C LEU A 17 3.83 12.74 14.41
N ARG A 18 2.57 12.31 14.57
CA ARG A 18 2.21 11.12 15.34
C ARG A 18 2.95 9.88 14.81
N ILE A 19 2.88 9.64 13.50
CA ILE A 19 3.47 8.47 12.85
C ILE A 19 5.00 8.44 12.99
N ILE A 20 5.68 9.58 12.78
CA ILE A 20 7.14 9.62 12.87
C ILE A 20 7.61 9.42 14.31
N HIS A 21 6.88 9.97 15.30
CA HIS A 21 7.19 9.80 16.71
C HIS A 21 6.97 8.35 17.17
N GLU A 22 5.91 7.68 16.71
CA GLU A 22 5.70 6.25 16.94
C GLU A 22 6.83 5.39 16.38
N LYS A 23 7.42 5.80 15.25
CA LYS A 23 8.59 5.15 14.64
C LYS A 23 9.93 5.56 15.28
N GLY A 24 9.91 6.47 16.26
CA GLY A 24 11.09 6.91 17.01
C GLY A 24 11.93 7.95 16.29
N TYR A 25 11.38 8.70 15.33
CA TYR A 25 12.09 9.73 14.57
C TYR A 25 11.48 11.11 14.78
N THR A 26 12.32 12.13 14.62
CA THR A 26 11.95 13.54 14.53
C THR A 26 12.11 14.06 13.10
N VAL A 27 11.49 15.20 12.79
CA VAL A 27 11.62 15.85 11.47
C VAL A 27 13.07 16.22 11.15
N GLU A 28 13.85 16.54 12.17
CA GLU A 28 15.27 16.88 12.05
C GLU A 28 16.09 15.64 11.66
N GLU A 29 15.90 14.52 12.36
CA GLU A 29 16.57 13.24 12.06
C GLU A 29 16.19 12.69 10.68
N LEU A 30 14.93 12.86 10.24
CA LEU A 30 14.51 12.54 8.87
C LEU A 30 15.25 13.40 7.83
N GLY A 31 15.51 14.65 8.19
CA GLY A 31 16.26 15.59 7.36
C GLY A 31 17.74 15.24 7.16
N GLU A 32 18.29 14.37 8.01
CA GLU A 32 19.66 13.89 7.94
C GLU A 32 19.79 12.57 7.17
N GLN A 33 18.66 11.91 6.87
CA GLN A 33 18.68 10.63 6.16
C GLN A 33 19.00 10.83 4.68
N PRO A 34 20.07 10.19 4.16
CA PRO A 34 20.44 10.29 2.75
C PRO A 34 19.32 9.82 1.81
N GLN A 35 18.49 8.89 2.25
CA GLN A 35 17.40 8.28 1.46
C GLN A 35 16.23 9.23 1.23
N ILE A 36 16.02 10.20 2.12
CA ILE A 36 14.96 11.21 2.01
C ILE A 36 15.41 12.32 1.05
N ASP A 37 16.71 12.58 0.97
CA ASP A 37 17.32 13.57 0.06
C ASP A 37 16.66 14.98 0.19
N ARG A 38 16.16 15.31 1.38
CA ARG A 38 15.63 16.64 1.70
C ARG A 38 15.91 16.99 3.16
N SER A 39 16.30 18.24 3.39
CA SER A 39 16.56 18.73 4.75
C SER A 39 15.29 18.79 5.61
N GLY A 40 15.45 18.68 6.92
CA GLY A 40 14.34 18.79 7.89
C GLY A 40 13.60 20.12 7.77
N LYS A 41 14.31 21.21 7.43
CA LYS A 41 13.71 22.52 7.13
C LYS A 41 12.74 22.48 5.96
N THR A 42 13.04 21.69 4.92
CA THR A 42 12.16 21.52 3.76
C THR A 42 10.92 20.71 4.16
N ILE A 43 11.09 19.62 4.90
CA ILE A 43 9.99 18.79 5.40
C ILE A 43 9.07 19.63 6.29
N GLN A 44 9.63 20.43 7.20
CA GLN A 44 8.86 21.30 8.09
C GLN A 44 8.09 22.39 7.33
N ARG A 45 8.66 22.94 6.24
CA ARG A 45 7.94 23.88 5.37
C ARG A 45 6.76 23.21 4.66
N SER A 46 6.94 21.98 4.16
CA SER A 46 5.84 21.21 3.56
C SER A 46 4.73 20.91 4.57
N LEU A 47 5.08 20.54 5.80
CA LEU A 47 4.11 20.31 6.89
C LEU A 47 3.36 21.59 7.27
N SER A 48 4.04 22.74 7.33
CA SER A 48 3.41 24.03 7.60
C SER A 48 2.54 24.52 6.44
N ALA A 49 2.86 24.15 5.19
CA ALA A 49 2.04 24.44 4.03
C ALA A 49 0.81 23.52 3.91
N GLY A 50 0.76 22.42 4.69
CA GLY A 50 -0.27 21.39 4.56
C GLY A 50 -0.18 20.61 3.25
N GLU A 51 0.94 20.70 2.52
CA GLU A 51 1.14 20.06 1.22
C GLU A 51 2.57 19.55 1.04
N MET A 52 2.72 18.34 0.50
CA MET A 52 4.03 17.71 0.23
C MET A 52 4.07 17.15 -1.20
N SER A 53 5.26 17.09 -1.80
CA SER A 53 5.41 16.41 -3.09
C SER A 53 5.28 14.88 -2.91
N PRO A 54 4.52 14.17 -3.77
CA PRO A 54 4.37 12.72 -3.71
C PRO A 54 5.70 11.99 -3.61
N GLU A 55 6.73 12.43 -4.34
CA GLU A 55 8.04 11.77 -4.35
C GLU A 55 8.81 11.93 -3.04
N LEU A 56 8.52 12.98 -2.26
CA LEU A 56 9.11 13.16 -0.93
C LEU A 56 8.36 12.30 0.09
N LEU A 57 7.04 12.27 -0.01
CA LEU A 57 6.19 11.46 0.84
C LEU A 57 6.47 9.96 0.66
N ASP A 58 6.66 9.51 -0.58
CA ASP A 58 7.04 8.14 -0.92
C ASP A 58 8.40 7.75 -0.33
N ARG A 59 9.42 8.60 -0.48
CA ARG A 59 10.75 8.38 0.13
C ARG A 59 10.69 8.27 1.65
N ILE A 60 9.89 9.13 2.30
CA ILE A 60 9.73 9.09 3.76
C ILE A 60 8.95 7.84 4.18
N GLY A 61 7.87 7.49 3.47
CA GLY A 61 7.10 6.27 3.71
C GLY A 61 7.96 5.02 3.59
N LYS A 62 8.80 4.95 2.54
CA LYS A 62 9.76 3.87 2.33
C LYS A 62 10.76 3.74 3.47
N PHE A 63 11.35 4.86 3.89
CA PHE A 63 12.31 4.88 5.00
C PHE A 63 11.68 4.42 6.33
N LEU A 64 10.45 4.84 6.62
CA LEU A 64 9.74 4.50 7.85
C LEU A 64 9.04 3.13 7.81
N ASN A 65 9.04 2.46 6.65
CA ASN A 65 8.18 1.33 6.33
C ASN A 65 6.72 1.62 6.70
N VAL A 66 6.18 2.71 6.17
CA VAL A 66 4.79 3.15 6.32
C VAL A 66 4.21 3.54 4.96
N ASP A 67 2.96 3.17 4.71
CA ASP A 67 2.25 3.58 3.50
C ASP A 67 2.19 5.13 3.34
N PRO A 68 2.60 5.69 2.19
CA PRO A 68 2.60 7.15 1.95
C PRO A 68 1.23 7.80 2.09
N THR A 69 0.16 7.12 1.67
CA THR A 69 -1.24 7.59 1.74
C THR A 69 -1.71 7.69 3.19
N TYR A 70 -1.33 6.70 4.00
CA TYR A 70 -1.54 6.74 5.44
C TYR A 70 -0.71 7.84 6.11
N LEU A 71 0.56 8.01 5.71
CA LEU A 71 1.43 9.09 6.19
C LEU A 71 0.90 10.49 5.83
N ALA A 72 0.18 10.63 4.71
CA ALA A 72 -0.51 11.88 4.35
C ALA A 72 -1.71 12.21 5.26
N GLY A 73 -2.21 11.23 6.02
CA GLY A 73 -3.41 11.34 6.83
C GLY A 73 -4.71 11.17 6.06
N GLU A 74 -4.72 10.48 4.92
CA GLU A 74 -5.94 10.24 4.15
C GLU A 74 -6.96 9.39 4.93
N TYR A 75 -6.49 8.41 5.69
CA TYR A 75 -7.33 7.55 6.52
C TYR A 75 -8.00 8.32 7.66
N ASP A 76 -7.27 9.26 8.29
CA ASP A 76 -7.83 10.15 9.31
C ASP A 76 -8.93 11.04 8.71
N ARG A 77 -8.74 11.56 7.48
CA ARG A 77 -9.78 12.35 6.78
C ARG A 77 -11.02 11.50 6.47
N LYS A 78 -10.83 10.32 5.88
CA LYS A 78 -11.92 9.36 5.60
C LYS A 78 -12.66 8.97 6.88
N PHE A 79 -11.94 8.80 7.98
CA PHE A 79 -12.54 8.54 9.28
C PHE A 79 -13.40 9.71 9.74
N GLU A 80 -12.89 10.95 9.68
CA GLU A 80 -13.64 12.15 10.05
C GLU A 80 -14.93 12.34 9.23
N GLU A 81 -14.92 11.97 7.95
CA GLU A 81 -16.11 12.00 7.08
C GLU A 81 -17.18 10.97 7.48
N MET A 82 -16.77 9.82 8.04
CA MET A 82 -17.68 8.71 8.35
C MET A 82 -17.98 8.58 9.85
N LYS A 83 -17.27 9.28 10.73
CA LYS A 83 -17.33 9.08 12.19
C LYS A 83 -18.73 9.13 12.76
N ASP A 84 -19.58 10.02 12.27
CA ASP A 84 -20.95 10.23 12.78
C ASP A 84 -21.90 9.08 12.41
N SER A 85 -21.51 8.26 11.42
CA SER A 85 -22.26 7.08 11.00
C SER A 85 -21.79 5.78 11.68
N LEU A 86 -20.69 5.83 12.43
CA LEU A 86 -20.08 4.64 13.02
C LEU A 86 -20.65 4.36 14.42
N PRO A 87 -20.99 3.10 14.73
CA PRO A 87 -21.52 2.72 16.04
C PRO A 87 -20.48 2.82 17.17
N SER A 88 -19.19 2.81 16.85
CA SER A 88 -18.10 3.02 17.80
C SER A 88 -16.94 3.78 17.14
N PRO A 89 -17.02 5.12 17.08
CA PRO A 89 -16.02 5.95 16.40
C PRO A 89 -14.62 5.79 16.99
N ASP A 90 -14.48 5.83 18.32
CA ASP A 90 -13.17 5.77 18.99
C ASP A 90 -12.45 4.43 18.75
N LEU A 91 -13.20 3.32 18.81
CA LEU A 91 -12.66 1.99 18.55
C LEU A 91 -12.28 1.84 17.07
N THR A 92 -13.09 2.38 16.16
CA THR A 92 -12.82 2.32 14.72
C THR A 92 -11.60 3.15 14.36
N HIS A 93 -11.48 4.37 14.92
CA HIS A 93 -10.30 5.22 14.78
C HIS A 93 -9.05 4.50 15.28
N TYR A 94 -9.08 3.94 16.49
CA TYR A 94 -7.96 3.19 17.04
C TYR A 94 -7.55 2.01 16.15
N LEU A 95 -8.51 1.27 15.58
CA LEU A 95 -8.21 0.13 14.70
C LEU A 95 -7.69 0.53 13.32
N TRP A 96 -8.09 1.70 12.81
CA TRP A 96 -7.76 2.21 11.48
C TRP A 96 -6.53 3.13 11.45
N THR A 97 -6.04 3.55 12.61
CA THR A 97 -4.90 4.48 12.72
C THR A 97 -3.67 3.86 13.36
N ARG A 98 -3.56 2.53 13.43
CA ARG A 98 -2.32 1.92 13.89
C ARG A 98 -1.27 1.83 12.79
N THR A 99 -0.10 2.41 13.05
CA THR A 99 1.06 2.41 12.13
C THR A 99 1.56 1.00 11.74
N ASP A 100 1.41 0.00 12.61
CA ASP A 100 1.79 -1.39 12.35
C ASP A 100 0.92 -2.10 11.31
N ARG A 101 -0.24 -1.53 10.95
CA ARG A 101 -1.17 -2.09 9.95
C ARG A 101 -0.92 -1.60 8.54
N PHE A 102 -0.12 -0.54 8.37
CA PHE A 102 0.14 0.09 7.08
C PHE A 102 1.64 0.10 6.76
N PRO A 103 2.29 -1.08 6.61
CA PRO A 103 3.68 -1.11 6.16
C PRO A 103 3.78 -0.62 4.71
N TYR A 104 4.95 -0.07 4.33
CA TYR A 104 5.18 0.42 2.97
C TYR A 104 5.03 -0.68 1.92
N SER A 105 5.27 -1.95 2.28
CA SER A 105 5.02 -3.08 1.38
C SER A 105 3.57 -3.15 0.89
N LYS A 106 2.58 -2.65 1.66
CA LYS A 106 1.20 -2.55 1.19
C LYS A 106 1.07 -1.57 0.04
N HIS A 107 1.74 -0.42 0.13
CA HIS A 107 1.82 0.55 -0.97
C HIS A 107 2.43 -0.07 -2.22
N GLU A 108 3.49 -0.87 -2.07
CA GLU A 108 4.11 -1.57 -3.19
C GLU A 108 3.14 -2.59 -3.82
N THR A 109 2.36 -3.32 -3.00
CA THR A 109 1.37 -4.29 -3.50
C THR A 109 0.10 -3.68 -4.08
N GLU A 110 -0.34 -2.51 -3.61
CA GLU A 110 -1.53 -1.80 -4.12
C GLU A 110 -1.28 -1.18 -5.50
N ASN A 111 -0.02 -0.87 -5.83
CA ASN A 111 0.39 -0.40 -7.15
C ASN A 111 0.61 -1.53 -8.17
N ILE A 112 0.51 -2.81 -7.77
CA ILE A 112 0.62 -3.93 -8.70
C ILE A 112 -0.71 -4.08 -9.43
N ASP A 113 -0.69 -3.89 -10.76
CA ASP A 113 -1.83 -4.25 -11.60
C ASP A 113 -1.89 -5.77 -11.74
N TYR A 114 -2.63 -6.42 -10.82
CA TYR A 114 -2.83 -7.87 -10.81
C TYR A 114 -3.53 -8.38 -12.08
N LYS A 115 -4.33 -7.53 -12.74
CA LYS A 115 -4.99 -7.88 -14.00
C LYS A 115 -3.95 -7.92 -15.11
N GLU A 116 -3.07 -6.93 -15.20
CA GLU A 116 -1.96 -6.93 -16.15
C GLU A 116 -1.01 -8.11 -15.89
N TYR A 117 -0.64 -8.35 -14.63
CA TYR A 117 0.16 -9.51 -14.23
C TYR A 117 -0.45 -10.85 -14.70
N LEU A 118 -1.76 -11.05 -14.51
CA LEU A 118 -2.46 -12.25 -14.97
C LEU A 118 -2.42 -12.37 -16.49
N LEU A 119 -2.72 -11.28 -17.20
CA LEU A 119 -2.76 -11.27 -18.66
C LEU A 119 -1.36 -11.50 -19.26
N ASP A 120 -0.31 -10.97 -18.63
CA ASP A 120 1.06 -11.20 -19.05
C ASP A 120 1.53 -12.62 -18.74
N THR A 121 1.10 -13.19 -17.61
CA THR A 121 1.31 -14.61 -17.30
C THR A 121 0.68 -15.50 -18.38
N LEU A 122 -0.53 -15.17 -18.83
CA LEU A 122 -1.19 -15.90 -19.93
C LEU A 122 -0.41 -15.74 -21.25
N LEU A 123 0.01 -14.52 -21.58
CA LEU A 123 0.82 -14.26 -22.78
C LEU A 123 2.13 -15.05 -22.78
N ILE A 124 2.83 -15.13 -21.65
CA ILE A 124 4.07 -15.94 -21.50
C ILE A 124 3.80 -17.42 -21.81
N ASN A 125 2.61 -17.91 -21.48
CA ASN A 125 2.18 -19.27 -21.77
C ASN A 125 1.55 -19.43 -23.17
N ASN A 126 1.71 -18.45 -24.07
CA ASN A 126 1.12 -18.39 -25.40
C ASN A 126 -0.42 -18.47 -25.42
N ILE A 127 -1.07 -18.03 -24.33
CA ILE A 127 -2.52 -17.91 -24.23
C ILE A 127 -2.90 -16.45 -24.49
N SER A 128 -3.80 -16.22 -25.44
CA SER A 128 -4.21 -14.86 -25.78
C SER A 128 -5.18 -14.30 -24.74
N LYS A 129 -5.20 -12.96 -24.60
CA LYS A 129 -6.10 -12.27 -23.66
C LYS A 129 -7.56 -12.54 -24.02
N GLU A 130 -7.87 -12.66 -25.31
CA GLU A 130 -9.21 -12.94 -25.84
C GLU A 130 -9.71 -14.33 -25.43
N GLN A 131 -8.84 -15.34 -25.37
CA GLN A 131 -9.21 -16.68 -24.91
C GLN A 131 -9.66 -16.66 -23.45
N PHE A 132 -8.98 -15.88 -22.60
CA PHE A 132 -9.38 -15.69 -21.22
C PHE A 132 -10.70 -14.92 -21.11
N PHE A 133 -10.88 -13.83 -21.88
CA PHE A 133 -12.13 -13.06 -21.86
C PHE A 133 -13.33 -13.84 -22.40
N ALA A 134 -13.12 -14.81 -23.30
CA ALA A 134 -14.18 -15.69 -23.81
C ALA A 134 -14.66 -16.75 -22.81
N LEU A 135 -13.96 -16.97 -21.69
CA LEU A 135 -14.37 -17.93 -20.66
C LEU A 135 -15.64 -17.46 -19.91
N GLU A 136 -16.44 -18.44 -19.50
CA GLU A 136 -17.55 -18.21 -18.59
C GLU A 136 -17.06 -17.64 -17.25
N PRO A 137 -17.82 -16.73 -16.59
CA PRO A 137 -17.40 -16.10 -15.34
C PRO A 137 -17.00 -17.08 -14.24
N GLN A 138 -17.69 -18.23 -14.15
CA GLN A 138 -17.35 -19.28 -13.17
C GLN A 138 -15.98 -19.90 -13.46
N LYS A 139 -15.69 -20.22 -14.73
CA LYS A 139 -14.40 -20.78 -15.15
C LYS A 139 -13.25 -19.78 -14.96
N LYS A 140 -13.50 -18.48 -15.18
CA LYS A 140 -12.51 -17.41 -14.91
C LYS A 140 -12.12 -17.40 -13.42
N ARG A 141 -13.11 -17.42 -12.52
CA ARG A 141 -12.88 -17.44 -11.07
C ARG A 141 -12.13 -18.68 -10.62
N SER A 142 -12.53 -19.86 -11.12
CA SER A 142 -11.82 -21.12 -10.82
C SER A 142 -10.37 -21.09 -11.31
N PHE A 143 -10.13 -20.63 -12.54
CA PHE A 143 -8.78 -20.48 -13.07
C PHE A 143 -7.91 -19.54 -12.22
N GLN A 144 -8.44 -18.38 -11.83
CA GLN A 144 -7.73 -17.42 -10.97
C GLN A 144 -7.40 -18.02 -9.60
N PHE A 145 -8.36 -18.74 -9.01
CA PHE A 145 -8.18 -19.41 -7.72
C PHE A 145 -7.10 -20.51 -7.79
N ASP A 146 -7.19 -21.40 -8.79
CA ASP A 146 -6.25 -22.50 -8.96
C ASP A 146 -4.83 -22.00 -9.24
N LEU A 147 -4.70 -20.96 -10.08
CA LEU A 147 -3.42 -20.34 -10.38
C LEU A 147 -2.80 -19.68 -9.14
N GLY A 148 -3.60 -18.93 -8.38
CA GLY A 148 -3.16 -18.31 -7.13
C GLY A 148 -2.71 -19.35 -6.10
N LEU A 149 -3.47 -20.43 -5.96
CA LEU A 149 -3.15 -21.53 -5.04
C LEU A 149 -1.85 -22.25 -5.45
N ALA A 150 -1.67 -22.51 -6.75
CA ALA A 150 -0.45 -23.11 -7.27
C ALA A 150 0.78 -22.22 -7.05
N LEU A 151 0.67 -20.91 -7.35
CA LEU A 151 1.73 -19.93 -7.09
C LEU A 151 2.10 -19.90 -5.60
N HIS A 152 1.11 -19.77 -4.72
CA HIS A 152 1.33 -19.78 -3.27
C HIS A 152 2.03 -21.06 -2.80
N ASN A 153 1.58 -22.22 -3.30
CA ASN A 153 2.18 -23.51 -2.96
C ASN A 153 3.62 -23.67 -3.44
N VAL A 154 4.00 -23.02 -4.54
CA VAL A 154 5.39 -23.00 -4.99
C VAL A 154 6.20 -22.03 -4.13
N ILE A 155 5.72 -20.81 -3.89
CA ILE A 155 6.45 -19.80 -3.11
C ILE A 155 6.80 -20.32 -1.71
N LYS A 156 5.85 -20.94 -1.01
CA LYS A 156 6.09 -21.50 0.34
C LYS A 156 7.13 -22.63 0.39
N GLN A 157 7.46 -23.25 -0.75
CA GLN A 157 8.51 -24.29 -0.79
C GLN A 157 9.91 -23.68 -0.75
N TYR A 158 10.05 -22.41 -1.12
CA TYR A 158 11.34 -21.74 -1.26
C TYR A 158 11.55 -20.60 -0.26
N PHE A 159 10.48 -20.13 0.40
CA PHE A 159 10.53 -18.99 1.33
C PHE A 159 9.78 -19.30 2.62
N ASP A 160 10.50 -19.21 3.75
CA ASP A 160 9.97 -19.46 5.09
C ASP A 160 9.42 -18.19 5.78
N VAL A 161 9.86 -17.00 5.33
CA VAL A 161 9.49 -15.70 5.89
C VAL A 161 9.06 -14.71 4.81
N ASP A 162 8.09 -13.86 5.14
CA ASP A 162 7.60 -12.79 4.27
C ASP A 162 8.46 -11.50 4.37
N SER A 163 8.09 -10.48 3.60
CA SER A 163 8.77 -9.17 3.59
C SER A 163 8.68 -8.41 4.92
N GLN A 164 7.83 -8.85 5.85
CA GLN A 164 7.69 -8.29 7.20
C GLN A 164 8.31 -9.20 8.28
N GLY A 165 9.01 -10.27 7.89
CA GLY A 165 9.65 -11.22 8.79
C GLY A 165 8.70 -12.18 9.50
N LYS A 166 7.46 -12.31 9.03
CA LYS A 166 6.48 -13.29 9.53
C LYS A 166 6.60 -14.61 8.80
N ASN A 167 6.26 -15.70 9.48
CA ASN A 167 6.33 -17.02 8.86
C ASN A 167 5.28 -17.14 7.74
N VAL A 168 5.70 -17.64 6.57
CA VAL A 168 4.82 -17.84 5.42
C VAL A 168 3.74 -18.89 5.70
N GLU A 169 3.92 -19.77 6.69
CA GLU A 169 2.90 -20.72 7.16
C GLU A 169 1.71 -20.06 7.88
N GLU A 170 1.92 -18.87 8.47
CA GLU A 170 0.82 -18.06 9.04
C GLU A 170 0.01 -17.32 7.97
N PHE A 171 0.42 -17.39 6.70
CA PHE A 171 -0.43 -17.02 5.58
C PHE A 171 -1.56 -18.05 5.49
N GLY A 172 -2.59 -17.89 6.30
CA GLY A 172 -3.88 -18.51 6.02
C GLY A 172 -4.34 -18.16 4.60
N MET A 173 -5.34 -18.87 4.09
CA MET A 173 -6.05 -18.63 2.81
C MET A 173 -6.62 -17.20 2.62
N ILE A 174 -6.28 -16.25 3.50
CA ILE A 174 -6.71 -14.86 3.61
C ILE A 174 -5.56 -13.88 3.28
N SER A 175 -4.38 -14.36 2.88
CA SER A 175 -3.31 -13.46 2.45
C SER A 175 -3.80 -12.53 1.34
N GLU A 176 -3.54 -11.23 1.48
CA GLU A 176 -4.03 -10.17 0.59
C GLU A 176 -3.80 -10.48 -0.90
N GLY A 177 -2.76 -11.26 -1.25
CA GLY A 177 -2.51 -11.70 -2.63
C GLY A 177 -3.53 -12.69 -3.22
N LEU A 178 -4.09 -13.61 -2.42
CA LEU A 178 -5.15 -14.53 -2.87
C LEU A 178 -6.50 -13.82 -2.94
N THR A 179 -6.81 -12.95 -1.97
CA THR A 179 -8.03 -12.12 -1.99
C THR A 179 -7.98 -11.06 -3.09
N MET A 180 -6.81 -10.54 -3.45
CA MET A 180 -6.63 -9.60 -4.57
C MET A 180 -6.74 -10.29 -5.94
N LEU A 181 -6.24 -11.51 -6.13
CA LEU A 181 -6.52 -12.29 -7.35
C LEU A 181 -8.01 -12.69 -7.47
N MET A 182 -8.72 -12.73 -6.35
CA MET A 182 -10.15 -13.08 -6.23
C MET A 182 -11.09 -11.86 -6.19
N GLY A 183 -10.57 -10.63 -6.30
CA GLY A 183 -11.39 -9.42 -6.30
C GLY A 183 -12.36 -9.37 -7.49
N ASP A 184 -13.44 -8.61 -7.35
CA ASP A 184 -14.45 -8.39 -8.40
C ASP A 184 -13.89 -7.49 -9.53
N TRP A 185 -12.85 -7.95 -10.23
CA TRP A 185 -12.17 -7.23 -11.32
C TRP A 185 -12.88 -7.35 -12.67
N ILE A 186 -13.99 -8.09 -12.71
CA ILE A 186 -14.80 -8.28 -13.91
C ILE A 186 -16.27 -8.14 -13.50
N LYS A 187 -16.77 -6.91 -13.61
CA LYS A 187 -18.15 -6.67 -14.07
C LYS A 187 -18.15 -6.64 -15.59
#